data_AF-A0AAE3GEX0-F1
#
_entry.id   AF-A0AAE3GEX0-F1
#
_cell.length_a   1.000
_cell.length_b   1.000
_cell.length_c   1.000
_cell.angle_alpha   90.00
_cell.angle_beta   90.00
_cell.angle_gamma   90.00
#
_symmetry.space_group_name_H-M   'P 1'
#
loop_
_entity.id
_entity.type
_entity.pdbx_description
1 polymer ?
#
loop_
_entity_poly.entity_id
_entity_poly.type
_entity_poly.pdbx_seq_one_letter_code
_entity_poly.pdbx_strand_id
1 'polypeptide(L)'
;MVLHDFGDRDLAATVAGRDDHPWIRRLYLNDAVHLDLTALAPLRNLRELSVNRAKSVLPRLADQPALESVSIDADQVDLDLLAGRPSLWALRLSGVTGPVSTGPLRTLPALTRLELAGLDVVDIEQVAELPALRVLALDWDQWQRLRAANAVPPGLAAARLDGNTSLATAVDWATWLSQACSARPPQLSALTGTVYADRG
;
A
#
# COMPACT_ATOMS: atom_id res chain seq x y z
N MET A 1 16.72 2.99 -15.35
CA MET A 1 16.69 4.42 -15.72
C MET A 1 15.55 5.12 -15.01
N VAL A 2 15.62 6.44 -14.87
CA VAL A 2 14.62 7.27 -14.17
C VAL A 2 14.03 8.29 -15.14
N LEU A 3 12.72 8.47 -15.11
CA LEU A 3 12.01 9.55 -15.79
C LEU A 3 11.39 10.47 -14.76
N HIS A 4 11.55 11.78 -14.95
CA HIS A 4 10.84 12.82 -14.22
C HIS A 4 9.95 13.57 -15.22
N ASP A 5 8.68 13.76 -14.89
CA ASP A 5 7.75 14.55 -15.68
C ASP A 5 6.89 15.47 -14.81
N PHE A 6 6.39 16.53 -15.44
CA PHE A 6 5.47 17.49 -14.84
C PHE A 6 4.10 17.30 -15.50
N GLY A 7 3.10 16.97 -14.70
CA GLY A 7 1.84 16.35 -15.11
C GLY A 7 0.82 17.24 -15.81
N ASP A 8 1.15 18.51 -16.08
CA ASP A 8 0.36 19.37 -16.98
C ASP A 8 0.63 19.08 -18.47
N ARG A 9 1.56 18.16 -18.77
CA ARG A 9 1.87 17.71 -20.13
C ARG A 9 1.07 16.46 -20.50
N ASP A 10 0.89 16.26 -21.80
CA ASP A 10 0.38 14.99 -22.34
C ASP A 10 1.38 13.87 -22.04
N LEU A 11 1.16 13.17 -20.92
CA LEU A 11 2.00 12.06 -20.46
C LEU A 11 2.08 10.93 -21.49
N ALA A 12 1.00 10.69 -22.25
CA ALA A 12 0.99 9.66 -23.28
C ALA A 12 1.94 10.03 -24.42
N ALA A 13 1.91 11.27 -24.87
CA ALA A 13 2.87 11.79 -25.84
C ALA A 13 4.31 11.78 -25.31
N THR A 14 4.52 12.19 -24.04
CA THR A 14 5.84 12.14 -23.39
C THR A 14 6.39 10.72 -23.37
N VAL A 15 5.60 9.71 -23.02
CA VAL A 15 6.04 8.31 -22.97
C VAL A 15 6.25 7.75 -24.39
N ALA A 16 5.35 8.05 -25.32
CA ALA A 16 5.43 7.55 -26.70
C ALA A 16 6.62 8.12 -27.47
N GLY A 17 7.02 9.36 -27.21
CA GLY A 17 8.15 10.02 -27.86
C GLY A 17 9.52 9.57 -27.36
N ARG A 18 9.59 8.58 -26.47
CA ARG A 18 10.84 8.12 -25.86
C ARG A 18 11.27 6.77 -26.40
N ASP A 19 12.42 6.74 -27.06
CA ASP A 19 13.06 5.48 -27.48
C ASP A 19 13.54 4.63 -26.29
N ASP A 20 13.69 5.27 -25.13
CA ASP A 20 14.28 4.69 -23.94
C ASP A 20 13.22 4.08 -22.98
N HIS A 21 11.94 4.14 -23.35
CA HIS A 21 10.82 3.59 -22.56
C HIS A 21 11.00 2.14 -22.06
N PRO A 22 11.67 1.20 -22.78
CA PRO A 22 11.87 -0.16 -22.27
C PRO A 22 12.81 -0.22 -21.05
N TRP A 23 13.61 0.82 -20.78
CA TRP A 23 14.61 0.82 -19.70
C TRP A 23 14.18 1.67 -18.50
N ILE A 24 13.06 2.38 -18.61
CA ILE A 24 12.48 3.17 -17.53
C ILE A 24 11.99 2.21 -16.45
N ARG A 25 12.57 2.35 -15.26
CA ARG A 25 12.24 1.54 -14.08
C ARG A 25 11.62 2.36 -12.97
N ARG A 26 11.87 3.67 -12.95
CA ARG A 26 11.35 4.59 -11.96
C ARG A 26 10.78 5.81 -12.65
N LEU A 27 9.58 6.20 -12.27
CA LEU A 27 8.87 7.34 -12.82
C LEU A 27 8.44 8.26 -11.68
N TYR A 28 8.80 9.53 -11.78
CA TYR A 28 8.38 10.59 -10.88
C TYR A 28 7.51 11.58 -11.65
N LEU A 29 6.25 11.71 -11.24
CA LEU A 29 5.27 12.63 -11.80
C LEU A 29 4.96 13.69 -10.76
N ASN A 30 5.03 14.97 -11.13
CA ASN A 30 4.75 16.07 -10.21
C ASN A 30 3.68 16.99 -10.79
N ASP A 31 2.82 17.55 -9.94
CA ASP A 31 1.93 18.67 -10.29
C ASP A 31 0.95 18.35 -11.42
N ALA A 32 0.41 17.12 -11.45
CA ALA A 32 -0.61 16.73 -12.43
C ALA A 32 -1.99 17.23 -11.99
N VAL A 33 -2.74 17.91 -12.85
CA VAL A 33 -4.17 18.14 -12.54
C VAL A 33 -4.91 16.79 -12.62
N HIS A 34 -4.95 16.17 -13.79
CA HIS A 34 -5.59 14.87 -13.97
C HIS A 34 -4.58 13.88 -14.55
N LEU A 35 -4.29 12.82 -13.81
CA LEU A 35 -3.31 11.82 -14.20
C LEU A 35 -4.00 10.52 -14.64
N ASP A 36 -3.97 10.27 -15.96
CA ASP A 36 -4.35 9.00 -16.56
C ASP A 36 -3.16 8.04 -16.63
N LEU A 37 -3.22 6.98 -15.82
CA LEU A 37 -2.15 6.00 -15.71
C LEU A 37 -2.13 4.98 -16.87
N THR A 38 -3.13 4.99 -17.75
CA THR A 38 -3.11 4.19 -18.98
C THR A 38 -1.98 4.63 -19.92
N ALA A 39 -1.57 5.91 -19.85
CA ALA A 39 -0.42 6.48 -20.55
C ALA A 39 0.90 5.74 -20.24
N LEU A 40 0.97 5.04 -19.12
CA LEU A 40 2.15 4.28 -18.69
C LEU A 40 2.23 2.88 -19.34
N ALA A 41 1.29 2.50 -20.20
CA ALA A 41 1.28 1.19 -20.86
C ALA A 41 2.59 0.80 -21.59
N PRO A 42 3.33 1.72 -22.23
CA PRO A 42 4.62 1.38 -22.85
C PRO A 42 5.72 1.04 -21.84
N LEU A 43 5.61 1.48 -20.59
CA LEU A 43 6.65 1.32 -19.56
C LEU A 43 6.64 -0.08 -18.93
N ARG A 44 6.86 -1.14 -19.73
CA ARG A 44 6.74 -2.54 -19.30
C ARG A 44 7.71 -2.98 -18.19
N ASN A 45 8.79 -2.23 -18.00
CA ASN A 45 9.80 -2.49 -16.97
C ASN A 45 9.71 -1.51 -15.78
N LEU A 46 8.62 -0.74 -15.68
CA LEU A 46 8.39 0.16 -14.55
C LEU A 46 8.28 -0.65 -13.26
N ARG A 47 9.08 -0.27 -12.26
CA ARG A 47 9.12 -0.87 -10.92
C ARG A 47 8.67 0.09 -9.84
N GLU A 48 8.96 1.37 -9.99
CA GLU A 48 8.59 2.39 -9.01
C GLU A 48 7.84 3.54 -9.68
N LEU A 49 6.67 3.86 -9.15
CA LEU A 49 5.88 5.03 -9.53
C LEU A 49 5.75 5.95 -8.32
N SER A 50 6.16 7.20 -8.48
CA SER A 50 5.94 8.27 -7.51
C SER A 50 5.14 9.38 -8.18
N VAL A 51 3.96 9.67 -7.63
CA VAL A 51 3.10 10.78 -8.03
C VAL A 51 3.08 11.77 -6.88
N ASN A 52 3.35 13.03 -7.18
CA ASN A 52 3.46 14.09 -6.19
C ASN A 52 2.55 15.27 -6.56
N ARG A 53 1.76 15.77 -5.59
CA ARG A 53 0.87 16.92 -5.77
C ARG A 53 -0.08 16.80 -6.97
N ALA A 54 -0.74 15.66 -7.16
CA ALA A 54 -1.76 15.53 -8.20
C ALA A 54 -3.16 15.95 -7.70
N LYS A 55 -4.06 16.44 -8.56
CA LYS A 55 -5.48 16.63 -8.15
C LYS A 55 -6.24 15.32 -8.18
N SER A 56 -6.12 14.54 -9.24
CA SER A 56 -6.75 13.22 -9.31
C SER A 56 -5.89 12.23 -10.08
N VAL A 57 -5.88 10.98 -9.63
CA VAL A 57 -5.21 9.86 -10.32
C VAL A 57 -6.26 8.83 -10.75
N LEU A 58 -6.60 8.82 -12.04
CA LEU A 58 -7.68 8.02 -12.64
C LEU A 58 -7.42 7.84 -14.15
N PRO A 59 -7.75 6.69 -14.79
CA PRO A 59 -8.05 5.38 -14.25
C PRO A 59 -6.88 4.39 -14.46
N ARG A 60 -7.02 3.22 -13.83
CA ARG A 60 -6.24 1.96 -13.95
C ARG A 60 -4.83 2.05 -14.56
N LEU A 61 -3.85 1.64 -13.76
CA LEU A 61 -2.56 1.20 -14.28
C LEU A 61 -2.77 0.10 -15.34
N ALA A 62 -2.21 0.31 -16.53
CA ALA A 62 -2.09 -0.73 -17.55
C ALA A 62 -1.33 -1.95 -17.00
N ASP A 63 -1.37 -3.09 -17.70
CA ASP A 63 -0.66 -4.29 -17.26
C ASP A 63 0.86 -4.03 -17.13
N GLN A 64 1.30 -3.84 -15.89
CA GLN A 64 2.67 -3.56 -15.47
C GLN A 64 3.09 -4.65 -14.49
N PRO A 65 3.44 -5.83 -15.00
CA PRO A 65 3.67 -7.02 -14.18
C PRO A 65 4.92 -6.91 -13.28
N ALA A 66 5.73 -5.86 -13.45
CA ALA A 66 6.94 -5.61 -12.70
C ALA A 66 6.82 -4.44 -11.69
N LEU A 67 5.64 -3.82 -11.55
CA LEU A 67 5.47 -2.69 -10.63
C LEU A 67 5.58 -3.16 -9.18
N GLU A 68 6.57 -2.66 -8.46
CA GLU A 68 7.00 -3.11 -7.14
C GLU A 68 6.59 -2.13 -6.04
N SER A 69 6.61 -0.83 -6.33
CA SER A 69 6.36 0.24 -5.36
C SER A 69 5.56 1.39 -5.97
N VAL A 70 4.54 1.86 -5.25
CA VAL A 70 3.72 3.01 -5.62
C VAL A 70 3.64 3.98 -4.45
N SER A 71 3.94 5.25 -4.71
CA SER A 71 3.69 6.37 -3.80
C SER A 71 2.83 7.39 -4.51
N ILE A 72 1.67 7.72 -3.96
CA ILE A 72 0.75 8.71 -4.53
C ILE A 72 0.44 9.78 -3.48
N ASP A 73 0.77 11.02 -3.82
CA ASP A 73 0.30 12.21 -3.14
C ASP A 73 -0.69 12.94 -4.06
N ALA A 74 -1.99 12.83 -3.75
CA ALA A 74 -3.05 13.38 -4.59
C ALA A 74 -4.33 13.67 -3.82
N ASP A 75 -5.11 14.69 -4.24
CA ASP A 75 -6.38 15.03 -3.58
C ASP A 75 -7.43 13.90 -3.70
N GLN A 76 -7.41 13.16 -4.82
CA GLN A 76 -8.32 12.05 -5.12
C GLN A 76 -7.59 10.84 -5.73
N VAL A 77 -7.84 9.65 -5.19
CA VAL A 77 -7.30 8.37 -5.68
C VAL A 77 -8.34 7.26 -5.55
N ASP A 78 -8.44 6.38 -6.55
CA ASP A 78 -9.27 5.17 -6.51
C ASP A 78 -8.37 3.92 -6.49
N LEU A 79 -8.40 3.15 -5.41
CA LEU A 79 -7.51 1.98 -5.25
C LEU A 79 -7.86 0.79 -6.14
N ASP A 80 -9.01 0.78 -6.81
CA ASP A 80 -9.26 -0.19 -7.89
C ASP A 80 -8.24 -0.04 -9.02
N LEU A 81 -7.59 1.13 -9.13
CA LEU A 81 -6.45 1.33 -10.03
C LEU A 81 -5.26 0.42 -9.71
N LEU A 82 -5.20 -0.21 -8.52
CA LEU A 82 -4.14 -1.11 -8.05
C LEU A 82 -4.56 -2.59 -7.90
N ALA A 83 -5.83 -2.96 -8.11
CA ALA A 83 -6.27 -4.36 -8.09
C ALA A 83 -5.44 -5.37 -8.94
N GLY A 84 -5.04 -6.51 -8.38
CA GLY A 84 -4.45 -7.62 -9.15
C GLY A 84 -3.01 -7.40 -9.64
N ARG A 85 -2.21 -6.55 -8.98
CA ARG A 85 -0.78 -6.37 -9.29
C ARG A 85 0.06 -7.35 -8.43
N PRO A 86 0.57 -8.46 -8.98
CA PRO A 86 1.18 -9.53 -8.20
C PRO A 86 2.53 -9.16 -7.60
N SER A 87 3.24 -8.18 -8.16
CA SER A 87 4.58 -7.74 -7.74
C SER A 87 4.57 -6.56 -6.77
N LEU A 88 3.43 -5.88 -6.60
CA LEU A 88 3.35 -4.65 -5.81
C LEU A 88 3.49 -4.99 -4.32
N TRP A 89 4.62 -4.61 -3.74
CA TRP A 89 4.94 -4.92 -2.35
C TRP A 89 4.92 -3.71 -1.42
N ALA A 90 5.01 -2.49 -1.97
CA ALA A 90 4.92 -1.24 -1.21
C ALA A 90 3.89 -0.27 -1.77
N LEU A 91 3.03 0.24 -0.89
CA LEU A 91 2.08 1.30 -1.18
C LEU A 91 2.16 2.41 -0.13
N ARG A 92 2.29 3.65 -0.59
CA ARG A 92 2.10 4.87 0.21
C ARG A 92 1.06 5.75 -0.45
N LEU A 93 0.11 6.24 0.34
CA LEU A 93 -0.83 7.26 -0.06
C LEU A 93 -0.73 8.46 0.88
N SER A 94 -0.84 9.67 0.33
CA SER A 94 -0.94 10.93 1.08
C SER A 94 -1.79 11.95 0.32
N GLY A 95 -2.19 13.03 1.00
CA GLY A 95 -2.89 14.14 0.37
C GLY A 95 -4.35 13.88 -0.01
N VAL A 96 -4.84 12.64 0.15
CA VAL A 96 -6.21 12.27 -0.23
C VAL A 96 -7.20 12.94 0.72
N THR A 97 -8.12 13.72 0.15
CA THR A 97 -9.07 14.55 0.90
C THR A 97 -10.41 13.87 1.16
N GLY A 98 -10.68 12.76 0.47
CA GLY A 98 -11.90 11.97 0.59
C GLY A 98 -11.69 10.61 1.26
N PRO A 99 -12.79 9.87 1.51
CA PRO A 99 -12.73 8.54 2.10
C PRO A 99 -12.03 7.54 1.19
N VAL A 100 -11.20 6.67 1.79
CA VAL A 100 -10.45 5.60 1.11
C VAL A 100 -10.91 4.24 1.66
N SER A 101 -11.29 3.32 0.77
CA SER A 101 -11.57 1.93 1.13
C SER A 101 -10.39 1.03 0.77
N THR A 102 -10.01 0.16 1.71
CA THR A 102 -8.88 -0.78 1.57
C THR A 102 -9.25 -2.10 0.90
N GLY A 103 -10.54 -2.34 0.62
CA GLY A 103 -11.04 -3.54 -0.05
C GLY A 103 -10.21 -4.01 -1.26
N PRO A 104 -9.84 -3.11 -2.21
CA PRO A 104 -9.04 -3.48 -3.37
C PRO A 104 -7.63 -4.01 -3.04
N LEU A 105 -7.06 -3.60 -1.91
CA LEU A 105 -5.71 -4.01 -1.48
C LEU A 105 -5.63 -5.51 -1.15
N ARG A 106 -6.75 -6.17 -0.84
CA ARG A 106 -6.81 -7.62 -0.62
C ARG A 106 -6.44 -8.44 -1.86
N THR A 107 -6.47 -7.82 -3.03
CA THR A 107 -6.06 -8.43 -4.31
C THR A 107 -4.56 -8.32 -4.59
N LEU A 108 -3.78 -7.75 -3.65
CA LEU A 108 -2.34 -7.55 -3.76
C LEU A 108 -1.59 -8.60 -2.91
N PRO A 109 -1.29 -9.78 -3.44
CA PRO A 109 -0.75 -10.90 -2.66
C PRO A 109 0.66 -10.63 -2.10
N ALA A 110 1.40 -9.69 -2.69
CA ALA A 110 2.76 -9.34 -2.28
C ALA A 110 2.85 -8.07 -1.42
N LEU A 111 1.73 -7.42 -1.07
CA LEU A 111 1.75 -6.15 -0.34
C LEU A 111 2.28 -6.36 1.09
N THR A 112 3.55 -5.98 1.32
CA THR A 112 4.24 -6.14 2.60
C THR A 112 4.37 -4.82 3.36
N ARG A 113 4.31 -3.67 2.68
CA ARG A 113 4.42 -2.34 3.27
C ARG A 113 3.25 -1.46 2.85
N LEU A 114 2.56 -0.91 3.85
CA LEU A 114 1.41 -0.02 3.66
C LEU A 114 1.55 1.22 4.54
N GLU A 115 1.42 2.40 3.94
CA GLU A 115 1.44 3.69 4.64
C GLU A 115 0.20 4.52 4.25
N LEU A 116 -0.68 4.76 5.23
CA LEU A 116 -1.98 5.44 5.06
C LEU A 116 -2.22 6.52 6.11
N ALA A 117 -1.19 6.92 6.86
CA ALA A 117 -1.31 7.90 7.93
C ALA A 117 -1.92 9.23 7.46
N GLY A 118 -2.87 9.77 8.22
CA GLY A 118 -3.55 11.03 7.93
C GLY A 118 -4.66 10.92 6.88
N LEU A 119 -5.00 9.71 6.44
CA LEU A 119 -6.10 9.49 5.49
C LEU A 119 -7.38 9.06 6.20
N ASP A 120 -8.53 9.47 5.65
CA ASP A 120 -9.84 8.96 6.06
C ASP A 120 -10.07 7.55 5.49
N VAL A 121 -9.50 6.54 6.15
CA VAL A 121 -9.66 5.14 5.75
C VAL A 121 -10.91 4.57 6.41
N VAL A 122 -11.97 4.37 5.63
CA VAL A 122 -13.30 4.02 6.18
C VAL A 122 -13.34 2.64 6.83
N ASP A 123 -12.50 1.71 6.37
CA ASP A 123 -12.49 0.29 6.74
C ASP A 123 -11.11 -0.16 7.24
N ILE A 124 -10.41 0.71 7.99
CA ILE A 124 -9.01 0.49 8.39
C ILE A 124 -8.76 -0.87 9.07
N GLU A 125 -9.74 -1.40 9.79
CA GLU A 125 -9.66 -2.73 10.43
C GLU A 125 -9.40 -3.88 9.45
N GLN A 126 -9.78 -3.73 8.17
CA GLN A 126 -9.55 -4.74 7.14
C GLN A 126 -8.08 -4.91 6.77
N VAL A 127 -7.19 -3.99 7.16
CA VAL A 127 -5.73 -4.17 6.97
C VAL A 127 -5.19 -5.40 7.71
N ALA A 128 -5.91 -5.88 8.73
CA ALA A 128 -5.57 -7.11 9.45
C ALA A 128 -5.73 -8.38 8.58
N GLU A 129 -6.52 -8.30 7.51
CA GLU A 129 -6.77 -9.40 6.57
C GLU A 129 -5.75 -9.46 5.43
N LEU A 130 -4.87 -8.46 5.31
CA LEU A 130 -3.86 -8.42 4.27
C LEU A 130 -2.78 -9.50 4.55
N PRO A 131 -2.67 -10.53 3.70
CA PRO A 131 -2.00 -11.78 4.05
C PRO A 131 -0.48 -11.65 4.22
N ALA A 132 0.13 -10.71 3.51
CA ALA A 132 1.57 -10.51 3.48
C ALA A 132 2.02 -9.25 4.25
N LEU A 133 1.11 -8.53 4.93
CA LEU A 133 1.45 -7.24 5.52
C LEU A 133 2.44 -7.38 6.69
N ARG A 134 3.61 -6.73 6.56
CA ARG A 134 4.73 -6.76 7.52
C ARG A 134 5.01 -5.38 8.12
N VAL A 135 4.78 -4.31 7.37
CA VAL A 135 5.08 -2.94 7.77
C VAL A 135 3.85 -2.07 7.58
N LEU A 136 3.40 -1.44 8.65
CA LEU A 136 2.20 -0.60 8.65
C LEU A 136 2.50 0.74 9.30
N ALA A 137 2.13 1.82 8.62
CA ALA A 137 2.23 3.15 9.16
C ALA A 137 0.89 3.88 9.09
N LEU A 138 0.46 4.35 10.26
CA LEU A 138 -0.83 4.95 10.50
C LEU A 138 -0.67 6.11 11.49
N ASP A 139 -1.65 7.01 11.49
CA ASP A 139 -1.76 8.01 12.55
C ASP A 139 -2.40 7.43 13.83
N TRP A 140 -2.49 8.26 14.85
CA TRP A 140 -3.01 7.87 16.15
C TRP A 140 -4.46 7.38 16.11
N ASP A 141 -5.34 8.08 15.39
CA ASP A 141 -6.77 7.77 15.37
C ASP A 141 -7.01 6.43 14.65
N GLN A 142 -6.29 6.17 13.58
CA GLN A 142 -6.28 4.89 12.88
C GLN A 142 -5.76 3.76 13.79
N TRP A 143 -4.67 3.97 14.52
CA TRP A 143 -4.18 2.97 15.50
C TRP A 143 -5.18 2.72 16.62
N GLN A 144 -5.89 3.74 17.10
CA GLN A 144 -6.96 3.61 18.10
C GLN A 144 -8.11 2.75 17.58
N ARG A 145 -8.51 2.93 16.31
CA ARG A 145 -9.52 2.08 15.66
C ARG A 145 -9.08 0.62 15.60
N LEU A 146 -7.83 0.34 15.21
CA LEU A 146 -7.29 -1.03 15.23
C LEU A 146 -7.24 -1.62 16.64
N ARG A 147 -6.86 -0.82 17.63
CA ARG A 147 -6.85 -1.21 19.05
C ARG A 147 -8.24 -1.59 19.55
N ALA A 148 -9.24 -0.75 19.28
CA ALA A 148 -10.63 -1.00 19.69
C ALA A 148 -11.23 -2.24 19.02
N ALA A 149 -10.88 -2.49 17.75
CA ALA A 149 -11.35 -3.64 16.99
C ALA A 149 -10.53 -4.92 17.22
N ASN A 150 -9.44 -4.87 18.00
CA ASN A 150 -8.45 -5.95 18.12
C ASN A 150 -7.94 -6.44 16.74
N ALA A 151 -7.76 -5.52 15.80
CA ALA A 151 -7.47 -5.77 14.40
C ALA A 151 -5.99 -5.46 14.05
N VAL A 152 -5.05 -5.91 14.89
CA VAL A 152 -3.62 -5.76 14.58
C VAL A 152 -3.20 -6.87 13.61
N PRO A 153 -2.60 -6.54 12.44
CA PRO A 153 -2.18 -7.55 11.47
C PRO A 153 -1.30 -8.63 12.09
N PRO A 154 -1.56 -9.93 11.83
CA PRO A 154 -0.84 -11.04 12.46
C PRO A 154 0.62 -11.14 12.10
N GLY A 155 0.99 -10.71 10.90
CA GLY A 155 2.36 -10.76 10.40
C GLY A 155 3.20 -9.53 10.70
N LEU A 156 2.72 -8.56 11.48
CA LEU A 156 3.37 -7.26 11.59
C LEU A 156 4.78 -7.36 12.21
N ALA A 157 5.77 -6.87 11.47
CA ALA A 157 7.19 -6.83 11.84
C ALA A 157 7.62 -5.45 12.36
N ALA A 158 7.03 -4.41 11.77
CA ALA A 158 7.32 -3.03 12.10
C ALA A 158 6.02 -2.22 12.01
N ALA A 159 5.88 -1.29 12.93
CA ALA A 159 4.77 -0.35 12.96
C ALA A 159 5.32 1.05 13.13
N ARG A 160 4.65 2.02 12.53
CA ARG A 160 4.98 3.44 12.68
C ARG A 160 3.73 4.20 13.08
N LEU A 161 3.87 5.01 14.13
CA LEU A 161 2.90 6.03 14.52
C LEU A 161 3.36 7.35 13.92
N ASP A 162 2.58 7.84 12.97
CA ASP A 162 2.83 9.09 12.27
C ASP A 162 1.96 10.23 12.77
N GLY A 163 2.34 11.44 12.39
CA GLY A 163 1.64 12.66 12.75
C GLY A 163 2.18 13.28 14.04
N ASN A 164 1.53 14.36 14.45
CA ASN A 164 1.96 15.11 15.63
C ASN A 164 1.28 14.55 16.87
N THR A 165 2.01 13.73 17.63
CA THR A 165 1.51 13.11 18.86
C THR A 165 2.40 13.44 20.05
N SER A 166 1.85 13.43 21.26
CA SER A 166 2.66 13.65 22.46
C SER A 166 3.54 12.43 22.76
N LEU A 167 4.67 12.63 23.43
CA LEU A 167 5.53 11.52 23.87
C LEU A 167 4.76 10.50 24.72
N ALA A 168 3.87 10.97 25.60
CA ALA A 168 3.03 10.10 26.41
C ALA A 168 2.15 9.18 25.56
N THR A 169 1.54 9.72 24.50
CA THR A 169 0.71 8.96 23.56
C THR A 169 1.55 7.95 22.78
N ALA A 170 2.75 8.35 22.32
CA ALA A 170 3.66 7.44 21.63
C ALA A 170 4.12 6.28 22.53
N VAL A 171 4.36 6.54 23.83
CA VAL A 171 4.72 5.51 24.80
C VAL A 171 3.56 4.56 25.09
N ASP A 172 2.33 5.08 25.29
CA ASP A 172 1.14 4.23 25.47
C ASP A 172 0.90 3.34 24.25
N TRP A 173 0.96 3.93 23.04
CA TRP A 173 0.86 3.20 21.77
C TRP A 173 1.87 2.06 21.68
N ALA A 174 3.16 2.36 21.88
CA ALA A 174 4.23 1.38 21.76
C ALA A 174 4.10 0.25 22.79
N THR A 175 3.68 0.58 24.02
CA THR A 175 3.44 -0.37 25.09
C THR A 175 2.29 -1.32 24.75
N TRP A 176 1.16 -0.77 24.34
CA TRP A 176 -0.01 -1.55 23.93
C TRP A 176 0.32 -2.46 22.73
N LEU A 177 0.93 -1.92 21.68
CA LEU A 177 1.19 -2.68 20.46
C LEU A 177 2.15 -3.85 20.73
N SER A 178 3.16 -3.63 21.57
CA SER A 178 4.09 -4.69 21.99
C SER A 178 3.35 -5.82 22.70
N GLN A 179 2.45 -5.49 23.63
CA GLN A 179 1.62 -6.47 24.33
C GLN A 179 0.67 -7.21 23.38
N ALA A 180 0.02 -6.51 22.46
CA ALA A 180 -0.88 -7.11 21.47
C ALA A 180 -0.16 -8.11 20.55
N CYS A 181 1.07 -7.80 20.13
CA CYS A 181 1.90 -8.70 19.34
C CYS A 181 2.42 -9.90 20.16
N SER A 182 2.77 -9.71 21.44
CA SER A 182 3.25 -10.78 22.32
C SER A 182 2.15 -11.72 22.85
N ALA A 183 0.93 -11.23 23.02
CA ALA A 183 -0.20 -12.01 23.54
C ALA A 183 -0.77 -13.01 22.52
N ARG A 184 -0.27 -13.01 21.27
CA ARG A 184 -0.75 -13.90 20.23
C ARG A 184 -0.17 -15.31 20.47
N PRO A 185 -1.00 -16.36 20.66
CA PRO A 185 -0.49 -17.71 20.76
C PRO A 185 0.28 -18.06 19.49
N PRO A 186 1.35 -18.88 19.55
CA PRO A 186 1.98 -19.39 18.35
C PRO A 186 0.87 -20.00 17.48
N GLN A 187 0.80 -19.59 16.21
CA GLN A 187 -0.07 -20.22 15.22
C GLN A 187 0.42 -21.66 15.07
N LEU A 188 -0.07 -22.55 15.93
CA LEU A 188 0.08 -23.98 15.79
C LEU A 188 -0.71 -24.34 14.54
N SER A 189 -0.01 -24.46 13.43
CA SER A 189 -0.43 -25.30 12.32
C SER A 189 -0.55 -26.72 12.88
N ALA A 190 -1.70 -27.02 13.49
CA ALA A 190 -2.06 -28.38 13.86
C ALA A 190 -2.26 -29.16 12.56
N LEU A 191 -1.17 -29.68 12.02
CA LEU A 191 -1.22 -30.86 11.18
C LEU A 191 -1.70 -31.99 12.10
N THR A 192 -3.01 -32.15 12.23
CA THR A 192 -3.60 -33.41 12.68
C THR A 192 -3.32 -34.43 11.59
N GLY A 193 -2.10 -34.96 11.59
CA GLY A 193 -1.79 -36.24 10.97
C GLY A 193 -2.57 -37.28 11.76
N THR A 194 -3.63 -37.80 11.14
CA THR A 194 -4.30 -39.02 11.58
C THR A 194 -3.26 -40.12 11.79
N VAL A 195 -3.04 -40.51 13.03
CA VAL A 195 -2.38 -41.77 13.37
C VAL A 195 -3.31 -42.87 12.86
N TYR A 196 -2.94 -43.49 11.74
CA TYR A 196 -3.49 -44.79 11.37
C TYR A 196 -2.98 -45.80 12.41
N ALA A 197 -3.83 -46.11 13.37
CA ALA A 197 -3.69 -47.33 14.14
C ALA A 197 -4.21 -48.50 13.30
N ASP A 198 -3.26 -49.35 12.92
CA ASP A 198 -3.35 -50.81 12.94
C ASP A 198 -4.18 -51.55 11.88
N ARG A 199 -3.51 -52.47 11.17
CA ARG A 199 -3.70 -53.92 11.35
C ARG A 199 -2.74 -54.70 10.45
N GLY A 200 -1.80 -55.40 11.10
CA GLY A 200 -1.01 -56.50 10.56
C GLY A 200 -0.51 -57.36 11.71
#